data_AF-A0A4Q8LCF1-F1
#
_entry.id   AF-A0A4Q8LCF1-F1
#
_cell.length_a   1.000
_cell.length_b   1.000
_cell.length_c   1.000
_cell.angle_alpha   90.00
_cell.angle_beta   90.00
_cell.angle_gamma   90.00
#
_symmetry.space_group_name_H-M   'P 1'
#
loop_
_entity.id
_entity.type
_entity.pdbx_description
1 polymer ?
#
loop_
_entity_poly.entity_id
_entity_poly.type
_entity_poly.pdbx_seq_one_letter_code
_entity_poly.pdbx_strand_id
1 'polypeptide(L)'
;MAAPVELNTLVPGVLLRVSRDKHCLFASHVHAETQLVLMITSALPQQLRRAGANAVQLGTLLLLLAAGEVERLLAWRAEAFAKEVR
;
A
#
# COMPACT_ATOMS: atom_id res chain seq x y z
N MET A 1 -3.77 -10.45 -12.24
CA MET A 1 -3.34 -9.27 -11.45
C MET A 1 -4.27 -9.17 -10.23
N ALA A 2 -3.75 -8.92 -9.03
CA ALA A 2 -4.61 -8.67 -7.87
C ALA A 2 -5.30 -7.31 -8.03
N ALA A 3 -6.56 -7.20 -7.61
CA ALA A 3 -7.24 -5.91 -7.60
C ALA A 3 -6.48 -4.94 -6.68
N PRO A 4 -6.40 -3.64 -7.02
CA PRO A 4 -5.80 -2.65 -6.13
C PRO A 4 -6.56 -2.57 -4.80
N VAL A 5 -5.86 -2.23 -3.73
CA VAL A 5 -6.44 -1.97 -2.41
C VAL A 5 -6.41 -0.48 -2.11
N GLU A 6 -7.50 0.04 -1.55
CA GLU A 6 -7.61 1.41 -1.06
C GLU A 6 -7.70 1.41 0.47
N LEU A 7 -6.83 2.22 1.07
CA LEU A 7 -6.60 2.26 2.51
C LEU A 7 -6.71 3.70 2.98
N ASN A 8 -7.30 3.88 4.15
CA ASN A 8 -7.35 5.19 4.80
C ASN A 8 -5.98 5.54 5.39
N THR A 9 -5.56 6.79 5.23
CA THR A 9 -4.37 7.32 5.90
C THR A 9 -4.73 8.04 7.20
N LEU A 10 -3.74 8.44 7.99
CA LEU A 10 -3.98 9.32 9.15
C LEU A 10 -4.37 10.75 8.75
N VAL A 11 -4.17 11.13 7.47
CA VAL A 11 -4.50 12.46 6.97
C VAL A 11 -5.92 12.42 6.39
N PRO A 12 -6.88 13.18 6.94
CA PRO A 12 -8.23 13.24 6.41
C PRO A 12 -8.25 13.61 4.92
N GLY A 13 -9.10 12.95 4.15
CA GLY A 13 -9.21 13.18 2.70
C GLY A 13 -8.06 12.60 1.87
N VAL A 14 -7.06 11.96 2.47
CA VAL A 14 -5.98 11.28 1.73
C VAL A 14 -6.09 9.77 1.86
N LEU A 15 -6.14 9.11 0.71
CA LEU A 15 -6.17 7.65 0.59
C LEU A 15 -4.80 7.14 0.12
N LEU A 16 -4.43 5.94 0.56
CA LEU A 16 -3.35 5.17 -0.04
C LEU A 16 -3.95 4.10 -0.95
N ARG A 17 -3.73 4.23 -2.26
CA ARG A 17 -4.03 3.19 -3.24
C ARG A 17 -2.77 2.36 -3.50
N VAL A 18 -2.84 1.07 -3.25
CA VAL A 18 -1.74 0.13 -3.51
C VAL A 18 -2.16 -0.85 -4.59
N SER A 19 -1.33 -0.99 -5.61
CA SER A 19 -1.49 -1.96 -6.68
C SER A 19 -0.17 -2.64 -6.98
N ARG A 20 -0.22 -3.64 -7.86
CA ARG A 20 0.97 -4.34 -8.30
C ARG A 20 0.87 -4.75 -9.75
N ASP A 21 2.02 -4.76 -10.41
CA ASP A 21 2.24 -5.49 -11.65
C ASP A 21 3.52 -6.32 -11.54
N LYS A 22 3.42 -7.65 -11.75
CA LYS A 22 4.50 -8.62 -11.58
C LYS A 22 5.25 -8.39 -10.25
N HIS A 23 6.51 -7.97 -10.33
CA HIS A 23 7.41 -7.72 -9.20
C HIS A 23 7.41 -6.27 -8.72
N CYS A 24 6.55 -5.40 -9.23
CA CYS A 24 6.47 -4.00 -8.82
C CYS A 24 5.22 -3.75 -7.97
N LEU A 25 5.40 -3.02 -6.87
CA LEU A 25 4.34 -2.35 -6.13
C LEU A 25 4.26 -0.89 -6.54
N PHE A 26 3.04 -0.41 -6.68
CA PHE A 26 2.73 0.99 -6.88
C PHE A 26 1.91 1.43 -5.68
N ALA A 27 2.38 2.46 -4.98
CA ALA A 27 1.72 3.04 -3.82
C ALA A 27 1.48 4.52 -4.09
N SER A 28 0.22 4.93 -4.11
CA SER A 28 -0.17 6.30 -4.47
C SER A 28 -0.98 6.91 -3.34
N HIS A 29 -0.50 8.03 -2.79
CA HIS A 29 -1.34 8.88 -1.94
C HIS A 29 -2.20 9.73 -2.85
N VAL A 30 -3.52 9.67 -2.66
CA VAL A 30 -4.51 10.38 -3.47
C VAL A 30 -5.32 11.27 -2.55
N HIS A 31 -5.31 12.58 -2.80
CA HIS A 31 -6.25 13.49 -2.15
C HIS A 31 -7.62 13.35 -2.82
N ALA A 32 -8.62 12.90 -2.07
CA ALA A 32 -9.92 12.48 -2.61
C ALA A 32 -10.68 13.62 -3.30
N GLU A 33 -10.59 14.84 -2.76
CA GLU A 33 -11.35 15.99 -3.30
C GLU A 33 -10.72 16.54 -4.58
N THR A 34 -9.39 16.68 -4.60
CA THR A 34 -8.68 17.35 -5.70
C THR A 34 -8.08 16.38 -6.70
N GLN A 35 -8.12 15.08 -6.42
CA GLN A 35 -7.49 14.01 -7.21
C GLN A 35 -5.98 14.24 -7.42
N LEU A 36 -5.33 15.03 -6.56
CA LEU A 36 -3.88 15.18 -6.57
C LEU A 36 -3.23 13.88 -6.08
N VAL A 37 -2.17 13.46 -6.78
CA VAL A 37 -1.51 12.17 -6.53
C VAL A 37 -0.02 12.36 -6.26
N LEU A 38 0.45 11.75 -5.18
CA LEU A 38 1.86 11.46 -4.97
C LEU A 38 2.07 9.95 -5.14
N MET A 39 2.77 9.56 -6.22
CA MET A 39 3.04 8.16 -6.54
C MET A 39 4.46 7.77 -6.14
N ILE A 40 4.56 6.60 -5.53
CA ILE A 40 5.80 5.90 -5.17
C ILE A 40 5.75 4.53 -5.83
N THR A 41 6.87 4.10 -6.41
CA THR A 41 7.02 2.76 -6.97
C THR A 41 8.14 2.02 -6.25
N SER A 42 7.94 0.72 -6.02
CA SER A 42 8.96 -0.16 -5.46
C SER A 42 9.03 -1.46 -6.25
N ALA A 43 10.20 -1.75 -6.80
CA ALA A 43 10.47 -2.98 -7.54
C ALA A 43 10.68 -4.21 -6.65
N LEU A 44 10.63 -4.06 -5.32
CA LEU A 44 10.92 -5.13 -4.36
C LEU A 44 9.79 -5.22 -3.32
N PRO A 45 8.66 -5.87 -3.64
CA PRO A 45 7.48 -5.96 -2.80
C PRO A 45 7.70 -6.56 -1.41
N GLN A 46 8.71 -7.41 -1.28
CA GLN A 46 9.18 -7.97 -0.01
C GLN A 46 9.61 -6.88 0.98
N GLN A 47 9.90 -5.66 0.52
CA GLN A 47 10.22 -4.53 1.37
C GLN A 47 9.00 -3.94 2.09
N LEU A 48 7.77 -4.33 1.72
CA LEU A 48 6.57 -3.89 2.42
C LEU A 48 6.41 -4.64 3.74
N ARG A 49 6.82 -4.03 4.87
CA ARG A 49 6.78 -4.65 6.19
C ARG A 49 6.08 -3.76 7.21
N ARG A 50 5.54 -4.37 8.26
CA ARG A 50 5.03 -3.64 9.41
C ARG A 50 6.15 -2.84 10.07
N ALA A 51 5.88 -1.57 10.35
CA ALA A 51 6.76 -0.67 11.08
C ALA A 51 6.14 -0.18 12.41
N GLY A 52 4.83 -0.34 12.59
CA GLY A 52 4.12 -0.02 13.82
C GLY A 52 2.65 -0.45 13.76
N ALA A 53 1.85 -0.04 14.75
CA ALA A 53 0.42 -0.33 14.78
C ALA A 53 -0.31 0.28 13.57
N ASN A 54 0.09 1.50 13.19
CA ASN A 54 -0.53 2.33 12.15
C ASN A 54 0.49 2.69 11.04
N ALA A 55 1.54 1.90 10.86
CA ALA A 55 2.61 2.21 9.92
C ALA A 55 3.15 0.97 9.22
N VAL A 56 3.39 1.12 7.92
CA VAL A 56 4.17 0.17 7.11
C VAL A 56 5.39 0.86 6.53
N GLN A 57 6.48 0.13 6.44
CA GLN A 57 7.67 0.55 5.70
C GLN A 57 7.64 -0.04 4.30
N LEU A 58 7.99 0.76 3.29
CA LEU A 58 8.23 0.35 1.92
C LEU A 58 9.58 0.93 1.49
N GLY A 59 10.63 0.11 1.48
CA GLY A 59 11.99 0.60 1.24
C GLY A 59 12.41 1.57 2.36
N THR A 60 12.75 2.81 2.01
CA THR A 60 13.09 3.88 2.98
C THR A 60 11.88 4.70 3.44
N LEU A 61 10.70 4.44 2.89
CA LEU A 61 9.50 5.23 3.15
C LEU A 61 8.65 4.60 4.25
N LEU A 62 8.05 5.46 5.08
CA LEU A 62 7.02 5.09 6.04
C LEU A 62 5.67 5.58 5.55
N LEU A 63 4.72 4.67 5.41
CA LEU A 63 3.33 4.97 5.06
C LEU A 63 2.51 4.87 6.35
N LEU A 64 1.92 5.98 6.76
CA LEU A 64 1.12 6.09 7.97
C LEU A 64 -0.36 5.90 7.62
N LEU A 65 -0.98 4.89 8.22
CA LEU A 65 -2.32 4.43 7.90
C LEU A 65 -3.27 4.63 9.08
N ALA A 66 -4.57 4.70 8.81
CA ALA A 66 -5.58 4.69 9.87
C ALA A 66 -5.57 3.36 10.64
N ALA A 67 -6.25 3.34 11.79
CA ALA A 67 -6.32 2.14 12.62
C ALA A 67 -6.89 0.93 11.83
N GLY A 68 -6.21 -0.21 11.92
CA GLY A 68 -6.61 -1.46 11.25
C GLY A 68 -6.22 -1.57 9.76
N GLU A 69 -5.82 -0.48 9.11
CA GLU A 69 -5.49 -0.45 7.68
C GLU A 69 -4.16 -1.15 7.36
N VAL A 70 -3.23 -1.20 8.33
CA VAL A 70 -2.00 -1.99 8.20
C VAL A 70 -2.31 -3.46 7.94
N GLU A 71 -3.31 -4.02 8.64
CA GLU A 71 -3.66 -5.43 8.52
C GLU A 71 -4.33 -5.74 7.20
N ARG A 72 -5.20 -4.83 6.75
CA ARG A 72 -5.83 -4.90 5.43
C ARG A 72 -4.77 -4.92 4.33
N LEU A 73 -3.74 -4.08 4.44
CA LEU A 73 -2.66 -4.03 3.46
C LEU A 73 -1.79 -5.31 3.46
N LEU A 74 -1.45 -5.84 4.64
CA LEU A 74 -0.63 -7.05 4.75
C LEU A 74 -1.40 -8.29 4.29
N ALA A 75 -2.70 -8.38 4.58
CA ALA A 75 -3.57 -9.44 4.08
C ALA A 75 -3.67 -9.38 2.55
N TRP A 76 -3.93 -8.19 1.99
CA TRP A 76 -3.93 -7.98 0.54
C TRP A 76 -2.60 -8.39 -0.09
N ARG A 77 -1.46 -8.03 0.51
CA ARG A 77 -0.13 -8.46 0.04
C ARG A 77 -0.06 -9.99 0.02
N ALA A 78 -0.39 -10.68 1.11
CA ALA A 78 -0.33 -12.14 1.16
C ALA A 78 -1.15 -12.78 0.04
N GLU A 79 -2.38 -12.33 -0.18
CA GLU A 79 -3.26 -12.84 -1.25
C GLU A 79 -2.74 -12.52 -2.65
N ALA A 80 -2.25 -11.30 -2.86
CA ALA A 80 -1.73 -10.88 -4.14
C ALA A 80 -0.53 -11.75 -4.54
N PHE A 81 0.39 -12.02 -3.61
CA PHE A 81 1.65 -12.76 -3.87
C PHE A 81 1.48 -14.28 -3.86
N ALA A 82 0.45 -14.82 -3.19
CA ALA A 82 0.13 -16.26 -3.25
C ALA A 82 -0.19 -16.75 -4.67
N LYS A 83 -0.68 -15.86 -5.56
CA LYS A 83 -1.07 -16.21 -6.95
C LYS A 83 0.09 -16.36 -7.94
N GLU A 84 1.34 -16.15 -7.52
CA GLU A 84 2.54 -16.31 -8.38
C GLU A 84 3.24 -17.67 -8.26
N VAL A 85 2.84 -18.52 -7.31
CA VAL A 85 3.47 -19.83 -7.05
C VAL A 85 2.69 -21.00 -7.70
N ARG A 86 1.95 -20.75 -8.78
CA ARG A 86 1.22 -21.78 -9.54
C ARG A 86 1.54 -21.73 -11.01
#